data_AF-A0A7D9JMR1-F1
#
_entry.id   AF-A0A7D9JMR1-F1
#
_cell.length_a   1.000
_cell.length_b   1.000
_cell.length_c   1.000
_cell.angle_alpha   90.00
_cell.angle_beta   90.00
_cell.angle_gamma   90.00
#
_symmetry.space_group_name_H-M   'P 1'
#
loop_
_entity.id
_entity.type
_entity.pdbx_description
1 polymer ?
#
loop_
_entity_poly.entity_id
_entity_poly.type
_entity_poly.pdbx_seq_one_letter_code
_entity_poly.pdbx_strand_id
1 'polypeptide(L)'
;MKDYKSALESHQHALQIRLKLFGEDHSDTAANYDNIGDTQHEMKDYKSALESKQKALQIRLKLFEEGHSDTATVEVMTAFQLHNT
;
A
#
# COMPACT_ATOMS: atom_id res chain seq x y z
N MET A 1 20.41 -11.01 -16.76
CA MET A 1 19.90 -11.54 -15.47
C MET A 1 19.14 -10.38 -14.83
N LYS A 2 17.83 -10.52 -14.57
CA LYS A 2 17.08 -9.43 -13.92
C LYS A 2 17.57 -9.30 -12.48
N ASP A 3 18.06 -8.12 -12.07
CA ASP A 3 18.52 -7.87 -10.70
C ASP A 3 17.36 -7.35 -9.85
N TYR A 4 16.54 -8.28 -9.38
CA TYR A 4 15.39 -7.94 -8.53
C TYR A 4 15.81 -7.42 -7.15
N LYS A 5 17.02 -7.73 -6.67
CA LYS A 5 17.51 -7.24 -5.38
C LYS A 5 17.81 -5.75 -5.46
N SER A 6 18.56 -5.31 -6.48
CA SER A 6 18.81 -3.88 -6.69
C SER A 6 17.52 -3.09 -7.00
N ALA A 7 16.57 -3.70 -7.72
CA ALA A 7 15.25 -3.09 -7.91
C ALA A 7 14.50 -2.91 -6.59
N LEU A 8 14.51 -3.93 -5.72
CA LEU A 8 13.88 -3.87 -4.40
C LEU A 8 14.51 -2.78 -3.52
N GLU A 9 15.83 -2.69 -3.46
CA GLU A 9 16.54 -1.63 -2.73
C GLU A 9 16.18 -0.24 -3.26
N SER A 10 16.13 -0.07 -4.58
CA SER A 10 15.75 1.20 -5.21
C SER A 10 14.30 1.60 -4.86
N HIS A 11 13.37 0.64 -4.88
CA HIS A 11 11.99 0.87 -4.48
C HIS A 11 11.87 1.19 -2.98
N GLN A 12 12.67 0.55 -2.11
CA GLN A 12 12.70 0.86 -0.67
C GLN A 12 13.24 2.26 -0.39
N HIS A 13 14.29 2.70 -1.09
CA HIS A 13 14.77 4.08 -1.00
C HIS A 13 13.73 5.09 -1.50
N ALA A 14 13.07 4.81 -2.62
CA ALA A 14 11.97 5.64 -3.11
C ALA A 14 10.81 5.70 -2.11
N LEU A 15 10.52 4.60 -1.40
CA LEU A 15 9.50 4.55 -0.36
C LEU A 15 9.82 5.52 0.77
N GLN A 16 11.05 5.49 1.28
CA GLN A 16 11.49 6.36 2.37
C GLN A 16 11.38 7.85 2.00
N ILE A 17 11.69 8.21 0.76
CA ILE A 17 11.55 9.58 0.27
C ILE A 17 10.06 9.97 0.19
N ARG A 18 9.22 9.12 -0.40
CA ARG A 18 7.78 9.38 -0.52
C ARG A 18 7.09 9.49 0.84
N LEU A 19 7.46 8.65 1.80
CA LEU A 19 6.97 8.74 3.17
C LEU A 19 7.33 10.08 3.83
N LYS A 20 8.53 10.61 3.58
CA LYS A 20 8.94 11.92 4.10
C LYS A 20 8.27 13.10 3.41
N LEU A 21 8.00 13.00 2.11
CA LEU A 21 7.44 14.10 1.32
C LEU A 21 5.91 14.16 1.39
N PHE A 22 5.26 13.00 1.37
CA PHE A 22 3.80 12.88 1.20
C PHE A 22 3.11 12.23 2.40
N GLY A 23 3.85 11.53 3.27
CA GLY A 23 3.29 10.75 4.36
C GLY A 23 2.91 9.32 3.97
N GLU A 24 2.34 8.60 4.93
CA GLU A 24 1.89 7.21 4.76
C GLU A 24 0.65 7.10 3.86
N ASP A 25 -0.27 8.06 3.98
CA ASP A 25 -1.57 8.04 3.34
C ASP A 25 -1.55 8.84 2.03
N HIS A 26 -0.78 8.36 1.06
CA HIS A 26 -0.67 9.02 -0.25
C HIS A 26 -0.66 8.01 -1.40
N SER A 27 -1.27 8.39 -2.53
CA SER A 27 -1.43 7.50 -3.70
C SER A 27 -0.08 7.00 -4.22
N ASP A 28 0.94 7.88 -4.22
CA ASP A 28 2.30 7.53 -4.64
C ASP A 28 3.00 6.59 -3.66
N THR A 29 2.70 6.70 -2.37
CA THR A 29 3.19 5.78 -1.34
C THR A 29 2.58 4.39 -1.56
N ALA A 30 1.27 4.32 -1.81
CA ALA A 30 0.58 3.07 -2.16
C ALA A 30 1.13 2.42 -3.44
N ALA A 31 1.31 3.22 -4.51
CA ALA A 31 1.87 2.74 -5.77
C ALA A 31 3.29 2.18 -5.59
N ASN A 32 4.07 2.76 -4.68
CA ASN A 32 5.41 2.25 -4.42
C ASN A 32 5.41 0.94 -3.62
N TYR A 33 4.51 0.76 -2.66
CA TYR A 33 4.29 -0.53 -2.01
C TYR A 33 3.89 -1.61 -3.01
N ASP A 34 3.08 -1.26 -4.02
CA ASP A 34 2.73 -2.20 -5.08
C ASP A 34 3.95 -2.67 -5.88
N ASN A 35 4.83 -1.75 -6.27
CA ASN A 35 6.06 -2.08 -7.01
C ASN A 35 7.02 -2.96 -6.19
N ILE A 36 7.11 -2.71 -4.88
CA ILE A 36 7.86 -3.57 -3.94
C ILE A 36 7.24 -4.97 -3.93
N GLY A 37 5.91 -5.07 -3.84
CA GLY A 37 5.20 -6.34 -3.86
C GLY A 37 5.42 -7.13 -5.14
N ASP A 38 5.39 -6.48 -6.30
CA ASP A 38 5.66 -7.12 -7.60
C ASP A 38 7.10 -7.63 -7.67
N THR A 39 8.06 -6.83 -7.19
CA THR A 39 9.48 -7.22 -7.15
C THR A 39 9.69 -8.44 -6.23
N GLN A 40 9.07 -8.46 -5.06
CA GLN A 40 9.11 -9.58 -4.12
C GLN A 40 8.45 -10.84 -4.70
N HIS A 41 7.34 -10.68 -5.41
CA HIS A 41 6.66 -11.79 -6.10
C HIS A 41 7.58 -12.41 -7.17
N GLU A 42 8.26 -11.59 -7.97
CA GLU A 42 9.24 -12.07 -8.95
C GLU A 42 10.45 -12.76 -8.30
N MET A 43 10.79 -12.38 -7.07
CA MET A 43 11.79 -13.06 -6.23
C MET A 43 11.26 -14.33 -5.55
N LYS A 44 9.99 -14.69 -5.75
CA LYS A 44 9.26 -15.79 -5.09
C LYS A 44 9.12 -15.62 -3.58
N ASP A 45 9.28 -14.40 -3.07
CA ASP A 45 8.98 -14.03 -1.68
C ASP A 45 7.52 -13.63 -1.56
N TYR A 46 6.63 -14.62 -1.68
CA TYR A 46 5.19 -14.38 -1.73
C TYR A 46 4.62 -13.82 -0.42
N LYS A 47 5.27 -14.12 0.72
CA LYS A 47 4.82 -13.62 2.02
C LYS A 47 5.02 -12.12 2.09
N SER A 48 6.23 -11.63 1.81
CA SER A 48 6.49 -10.20 1.83
C SER A 48 5.77 -9.47 0.70
N ALA A 49 5.61 -10.11 -0.47
CA ALA A 49 4.80 -9.55 -1.56
C ALA A 49 3.36 -9.28 -1.13
N LEU A 50 2.73 -10.24 -0.45
CA LEU A 50 1.37 -10.10 0.06
C LEU A 50 1.27 -8.96 1.09
N GLU A 51 2.20 -8.87 2.03
CA GLU A 51 2.25 -7.80 3.03
C GLU A 51 2.36 -6.41 2.35
N SER A 52 3.22 -6.29 1.32
CA SER A 52 3.38 -5.05 0.55
C SER A 52 2.10 -4.67 -0.20
N LYS A 53 1.45 -5.63 -0.89
CA LYS A 53 0.18 -5.39 -1.59
C LYS A 53 -0.95 -5.04 -0.62
N GLN A 54 -0.99 -5.65 0.57
CA GLN A 54 -1.97 -5.33 1.61
C GLN A 54 -1.81 -3.89 2.10
N LYS A 55 -0.58 -3.42 2.33
CA LYS A 55 -0.31 -2.02 2.69
C LYS A 55 -0.76 -1.05 1.61
N ALA A 56 -0.46 -1.34 0.34
CA ALA A 56 -0.91 -0.52 -0.79
C ALA A 56 -2.45 -0.42 -0.85
N LEU A 57 -3.14 -1.54 -0.63
CA LEU A 57 -4.60 -1.59 -0.59
C LEU A 57 -5.18 -0.78 0.58
N GLN A 58 -4.62 -0.91 1.78
CA GLN A 58 -5.07 -0.16 2.96
C GLN A 58 -4.98 1.35 2.74
N ILE A 59 -3.87 1.83 2.17
CA ILE A 59 -3.71 3.25 1.84
C ILE A 59 -4.75 3.69 0.80
N ARG A 60 -4.98 2.90 -0.25
CA ARG A 60 -5.99 3.22 -1.28
C ARG A 60 -7.41 3.27 -0.72
N LEU A 61 -7.75 2.36 0.19
CA LEU A 61 -9.05 2.37 0.87
C LEU A 61 -9.23 3.65 1.69
N LYS A 62 -8.21 4.03 2.46
CA LYS A 62 -8.23 5.26 3.24
C LYS A 62 -8.33 6.51 2.38
N LEU A 63 -7.59 6.59 1.27
CA LEU A 63 -7.68 7.70 0.32
C LEU A 63 -9.05 7.79 -0.36
N PHE A 64 -9.71 6.65 -0.61
CA PHE A 64 -11.06 6.61 -1.14
C PHE A 64 -12.06 7.15 -0.11
N GLU A 65 -11.95 6.74 1.16
CA GLU A 65 -12.79 7.25 2.26
C GLU A 65 -12.59 8.76 2.48
N GLU A 66 -11.34 9.23 2.47
CA GLU A 66 -11.00 10.67 2.64
C GLU A 66 -11.43 11.51 1.43
N GLY A 67 -11.24 11.02 0.20
CA GLY A 67 -11.65 11.69 -1.03
C GLY A 67 -13.17 11.76 -1.23
N HIS A 68 -13.93 10.92 -0.53
CA HIS A 68 -15.39 10.97 -0.47
C HIS A 68 -15.94 11.81 0.70
N SER A 69 -15.08 12.36 1.56
CA SER A 69 -15.46 13.17 2.72
C SER A 69 -15.87 14.62 2.38
N ASP A 70 -16.51 14.85 1.23
CA ASP A 70 -17.46 15.96 1.08
C ASP A 70 -18.90 15.53 1.41
N THR A 71 -19.15 14.23 1.58
CA THR A 71 -20.45 13.71 2.02
C THR A 71 -20.28 12.50 2.93
N ALA A 72 -20.55 12.72 4.21
CA ALA A 72 -20.82 11.75 5.25
C ALA A 72 -21.19 10.33 4.77
N THR A 73 -20.42 9.31 5.18
CA THR A 73 -21.03 8.06 5.65
C THR A 73 -20.03 7.28 6.50
N VAL A 74 -20.12 7.54 7.80
CA VAL A 74 -19.46 6.81 8.91
C VAL A 74 -20.03 5.38 9.06
N GLU A 75 -20.70 4.82 8.03
CA GLU A 75 -21.47 3.57 8.11
C GLU A 75 -20.75 2.34 7.53
N VAL A 76 -19.71 2.52 6.68
CA VAL A 76 -19.05 1.37 6.04
C VAL A 76 -18.04 0.70 6.98
N MET A 77 -17.34 1.47 7.81
CA MET A 77 -16.38 0.91 8.78
C MET A 77 -17.06 0.12 9.91
N THR A 78 -18.21 0.56 10.41
CA THR A 78 -18.95 -0.18 11.45
C THR A 78 -19.53 -1.50 10.92
N ALA A 79 -19.89 -1.58 9.64
CA ALA A 79 -20.39 -2.80 9.03
C ALA A 79 -19.33 -3.92 8.90
N PHE A 80 -18.07 -3.58 8.60
CA PHE A 80 -17.01 -4.59 8.42
C PHE A 80 -16.51 -5.18 9.75
N GLN A 81 -16.59 -4.43 10.86
CA GLN A 81 -16.23 -4.92 12.19
C GLN A 81 -17.31 -5.77 12.86
N LEU A 82 -18.59 -5.62 12.49
CA LEU A 82 -19.70 -6.39 13.07
C LEU A 82 -19.95 -7.76 12.41
N HIS A 83 -19.37 -8.04 11.24
CA HIS A 83 -19.55 -9.35 10.57
C HIS A 83 -18.51 -10.42 10.95
N ASN A 84 -17.60 -10.11 11.87
CA ASN A 84 -16.54 -11.05 12.30
C ASN A 84 -16.49 -11.25 13.83
N THR A 85 -17.63 -11.09 14.51
CA THR A 85 -17.84 -11.49 15.92
C THR A 85 -19.02 -12.43 16.05
#